data_AF-A0A7C5Y0U9-F1
#
_entry.id   AF-A0A7C5Y0U9-F1
#
_cell.length_a   1.000
_cell.length_b   1.000
_cell.length_c   1.000
_cell.angle_alpha   90.00
_cell.angle_beta   90.00
_cell.angle_gamma   90.00
#
_symmetry.space_group_name_H-M   'P 1'
#
loop_
_entity.id
_entity.type
_entity.pdbx_description
1 polymer ?
#
loop_
_entity_poly.entity_id
_entity_poly.type
_entity_poly.pdbx_seq_one_letter_code
_entity_poly.pdbx_strand_id
1 'polypeptide(L)'
;MAMSSRCSRRSSAAILGVLVLLAARAPARPRPELAMEVVDAAVPGTLESGRRMTLAVTVRNTGSQGWDPALGFRLSYHWLDPSGKTVIWDGLRTGFERPVAPGEEATLQAVVQAPPRPGRYGLQWDIVQEHVCWVSQRMKRPPPAVPVTVTARKPAHAFSIVTRSRVPWLVVAGHRLHLHLVLRNDGTVTWRPDEPFNVSYHWLRSDGRNMVFDGVRTRVPAVVPPGGTVAVDITVVAPDRFGPARLVVDMVHEGVTWFSAQDPTPVPTVNVLLIPDPLRAPAVPLLVVLLLLGLVLSARKTGNTTLLTVAATADLLWLFFSLTAKQWAVLEAAGRNPLPGCGWVAASGVALTALLLLAFPRRWRPWLSWLVVAVASFVIFADVVYVRYFHDVLSVETLSAGHQVGDVRASIAALIHRRDLWLGLDLVPGVFLAALVGRLQVKSRRFLRPAMAMVLVALMIPGL
;
A
#
# COMPACT_ATOMS: atom_id res chain seq x y z
N MET A 1 70.06 23.63 116.61
CA MET A 1 68.85 24.29 117.16
C MET A 1 67.79 24.25 116.05
N ALA A 2 67.16 23.12 115.72
CA ALA A 2 66.21 22.29 116.47
C ALA A 2 64.90 23.02 116.81
N MET A 3 63.86 22.80 115.98
CA MET A 3 62.40 22.79 116.27
C MET A 3 61.72 22.51 114.90
N SER A 4 61.38 21.27 114.54
CA SER A 4 60.25 20.44 114.95
C SER A 4 58.85 21.05 114.71
N SER A 5 58.16 20.58 113.67
CA SER A 5 56.78 20.11 113.82
C SER A 5 56.47 19.07 112.73
N ARG A 6 56.17 17.85 113.18
CA ARG A 6 55.54 16.79 112.37
C ARG A 6 54.04 17.06 112.36
N CYS A 7 53.34 16.81 111.25
CA CYS A 7 52.10 16.03 111.33
C CYS A 7 51.67 15.43 109.98
N SER A 8 51.63 14.09 109.97
CA SER A 8 50.69 13.18 109.31
C SER A 8 50.48 13.19 107.77
N ARG A 9 50.90 12.07 107.17
CA ARG A 9 50.41 11.50 105.89
C ARG A 9 48.99 10.94 106.05
N ARG A 10 48.17 11.09 105.00
CA ARG A 10 47.24 10.09 104.38
C ARG A 10 46.49 10.83 103.26
N SER A 11 46.84 10.63 101.99
CA SER A 11 46.33 9.59 101.06
C SER A 11 45.04 9.98 100.33
N SER A 12 45.15 9.90 99.00
CA SER A 12 44.11 9.52 98.04
C SER A 12 43.26 10.61 97.36
N ALA A 13 43.64 10.83 96.10
CA ALA A 13 42.81 10.70 94.89
C ALA A 13 41.76 11.77 94.54
N ALA A 14 41.72 12.02 93.22
CA ALA A 14 40.67 12.64 92.42
C ALA A 14 40.61 14.18 92.37
N ILE A 15 41.51 14.79 91.58
CA ILE A 15 41.16 15.96 90.77
C ILE A 15 41.75 15.75 89.37
N LEU A 16 41.08 14.90 88.57
CA LEU A 16 41.21 14.89 87.12
C LEU A 16 39.98 15.64 86.59
N GLY A 17 40.07 16.97 86.52
CA GLY A 17 38.95 17.81 86.15
C GLY A 17 39.41 19.15 85.61
N VAL A 18 39.19 19.33 84.31
CA VAL A 18 39.22 20.61 83.58
C VAL A 18 40.60 21.15 83.20
N LEU A 19 41.25 20.49 82.23
CA LEU A 19 42.20 21.18 81.33
C LEU A 19 42.36 20.49 79.96
N VAL A 20 41.24 20.01 79.40
CA VAL A 20 41.12 19.64 77.98
C VAL A 20 39.72 20.02 77.51
N LEU A 21 39.56 21.20 76.89
CA LEU A 21 38.49 21.56 75.92
C LEU A 21 38.45 23.07 75.71
N LEU A 22 39.43 23.60 74.98
CA LEU A 22 39.30 24.88 74.26
C LEU A 22 40.10 24.81 72.94
N ALA A 23 40.00 23.67 72.26
CA ALA A 23 40.06 23.71 70.80
C ALA A 23 38.65 24.09 70.35
N ALA A 24 38.46 25.36 70.01
CA ALA A 24 37.24 25.85 69.41
C ALA A 24 36.88 24.92 68.23
N ARG A 25 35.78 24.19 68.37
CA ARG A 25 35.12 23.51 67.26
C ARG A 25 34.64 24.64 66.35
N ALA A 26 35.50 25.08 65.42
CA ALA A 26 35.08 25.98 64.36
C ALA A 26 33.81 25.37 63.77
N PRO A 27 32.69 26.12 63.68
CA PRO A 27 31.50 25.59 63.05
C PRO A 27 31.93 25.07 61.67
N ALA A 28 31.62 23.80 61.36
CA ALA A 28 31.80 23.30 60.02
C ALA A 28 31.15 24.34 59.10
N ARG A 29 31.92 24.91 58.16
CA ARG A 29 31.37 25.88 57.21
C ARG A 29 30.11 25.23 56.62
N PRO A 30 28.94 25.88 56.68
CA PRO A 30 27.74 25.30 56.10
C PRO A 30 28.06 24.95 54.65
N ARG A 31 27.70 23.73 54.26
CA ARG A 31 27.98 23.23 52.91
C ARG A 31 27.33 24.21 51.92
N PRO A 32 28.01 24.59 50.82
CA PRO A 32 27.45 25.51 49.84
C PRO A 32 26.07 25.01 49.39
N GLU A 33 25.06 25.86 49.55
CA GLU A 33 23.67 25.56 49.20
C GLU A 33 23.47 25.80 47.71
N LEU A 34 22.93 24.79 47.02
CA LEU A 34 22.50 24.87 45.64
C LEU A 34 21.00 25.16 45.62
N ALA A 35 20.62 26.33 45.13
CA ALA A 35 19.24 26.71 44.95
C ALA A 35 19.12 27.63 43.74
N MET A 36 18.01 27.52 43.01
CA MET A 36 17.70 28.33 41.86
C MET A 36 16.26 28.82 41.89
N GLU A 37 16.01 29.90 41.17
CA GLU A 37 14.67 30.38 40.86
C GLU A 37 14.59 30.67 39.36
N VAL A 38 13.46 30.32 38.74
CA VAL A 38 13.16 30.72 37.36
C VAL A 38 12.42 32.06 37.46
N VAL A 39 13.07 33.13 37.05
CA VAL A 39 12.52 34.49 37.13
C VAL A 39 11.55 34.75 35.98
N ASP A 40 11.95 34.36 34.77
CA ASP A 40 11.14 34.47 33.56
C ASP A 40 11.51 33.37 32.57
N ALA A 41 10.53 32.88 31.81
CA ALA A 41 10.77 31.90 30.76
C ALA A 41 9.71 32.05 29.66
N ALA A 42 10.15 32.38 28.45
CA ALA A 42 9.29 32.54 27.29
C ALA A 42 8.92 31.17 26.67
N VAL A 43 8.14 30.36 27.39
CA VAL A 43 7.73 29.01 26.93
C VAL A 43 6.39 29.08 26.18
N PRO A 44 6.32 28.67 24.90
CA PRO A 44 5.06 28.63 24.17
C PRO A 44 4.14 27.52 24.70
N GLY A 45 2.84 27.77 24.71
CA GLY A 45 1.84 26.81 25.20
C GLY A 45 1.63 25.58 24.30
N THR A 46 2.07 25.63 23.04
CA THR A 46 1.92 24.53 22.06
C THR A 46 3.20 24.31 21.26
N LEU A 47 3.63 23.04 21.15
CA LEU A 47 4.83 22.62 20.42
C LEU A 47 4.56 21.42 19.53
N GLU A 48 5.27 21.30 18.41
CA GLU A 48 5.23 20.07 17.61
C GLU A 48 6.13 18.98 18.22
N SER A 49 5.69 17.73 18.16
CA SER A 49 6.43 16.58 18.67
C SER A 49 7.85 16.50 18.11
N GLY A 50 8.85 16.36 18.99
CA GLY A 50 10.26 16.26 18.62
C GLY A 50 10.91 17.55 18.14
N ARG A 51 10.17 18.67 18.02
CA ARG A 51 10.68 19.95 17.53
C ARG A 51 11.73 20.54 18.48
N ARG A 52 12.82 21.08 17.91
CA ARG A 52 13.80 21.91 18.63
C ARG A 52 13.46 23.39 18.47
N MET A 53 13.63 24.17 19.53
CA MET A 53 13.49 25.63 19.54
C MET A 53 14.44 26.27 20.54
N THR A 54 14.67 27.57 20.38
CA THR A 54 15.43 28.37 21.33
C THR A 54 14.46 29.19 22.17
N LEU A 55 14.56 29.09 23.50
CA LEU A 55 13.74 29.81 24.46
C LEU A 55 14.61 30.75 25.30
N ALA A 56 14.18 32.00 25.45
CA ALA A 56 14.77 32.91 26.41
C ALA A 56 14.31 32.53 27.82
N VAL A 57 15.26 32.37 28.73
CA VAL A 57 14.99 32.02 30.14
C VAL A 57 15.96 32.76 31.05
N THR A 58 15.40 33.38 32.08
CA THR A 58 16.13 34.09 33.12
C THR A 58 16.05 33.27 34.40
N VAL A 59 17.22 32.87 34.91
CA VAL A 59 17.35 32.13 36.17
C VAL A 59 18.14 32.94 37.18
N ARG A 60 17.76 32.85 38.45
CA ARG A 60 18.43 33.51 39.56
C ARG A 60 19.08 32.49 40.49
N ASN A 61 20.33 32.73 40.87
CA ASN A 61 21.01 31.95 41.88
C ASN A 61 20.55 32.39 43.27
N THR A 62 19.71 31.58 43.90
CA THR A 62 19.21 31.83 45.26
C THR A 62 19.99 31.06 46.33
N GLY A 63 21.00 30.28 45.91
CA GLY A 63 21.88 29.54 46.80
C GLY A 63 23.11 30.34 47.23
N SER A 64 24.02 29.67 47.94
CA SER A 64 25.32 30.23 48.35
C SER A 64 26.51 29.73 47.50
N GLN A 65 26.28 28.76 46.62
CA GLN A 65 27.26 28.28 45.64
C GLN A 65 27.11 29.02 44.31
N GLY A 66 28.18 29.65 43.82
CA GLY A 66 28.21 30.22 42.47
C GLY A 66 28.16 29.14 41.38
N TRP A 67 27.44 29.41 40.29
CA TRP A 67 27.35 28.52 39.13
C TRP A 67 28.45 28.85 38.14
N ASP A 68 29.59 28.19 38.26
CA ASP A 68 30.73 28.39 37.38
C ASP A 68 30.70 27.36 36.23
N PRO A 69 30.62 27.77 34.95
CA PRO A 69 30.67 26.84 33.82
C PRO A 69 31.96 26.01 33.79
N ALA A 70 33.08 26.52 34.31
CA ALA A 70 34.33 25.76 34.42
C ALA A 70 34.25 24.61 35.44
N LEU A 71 33.32 24.70 36.41
CA LEU A 71 33.01 23.63 37.37
C LEU A 71 31.87 22.72 36.89
N GLY A 72 31.46 22.84 35.62
CA GLY A 72 30.46 21.99 34.99
C GLY A 72 29.02 22.44 35.20
N PHE A 73 28.76 23.67 35.65
CA PHE A 73 27.40 24.18 35.75
C PHE A 73 26.80 24.50 34.38
N ARG A 74 25.59 24.00 34.12
CA ARG A 74 24.83 24.24 32.89
C ARG A 74 23.34 24.36 33.19
N LEU A 75 22.63 25.18 32.42
CA LEU A 75 21.18 25.17 32.40
C LEU A 75 20.67 23.99 31.56
N SER A 76 19.59 23.35 32.02
CA SER A 76 18.92 22.25 31.34
C SER A 76 17.43 22.22 31.74
N TYR A 77 16.72 21.15 31.42
CA TYR A 77 15.29 21.00 31.71
C TYR A 77 14.88 19.53 31.78
N HIS A 78 13.70 19.30 32.35
CA HIS A 78 13.00 18.02 32.43
C HIS A 78 11.62 18.14 31.79
N TRP A 79 11.13 17.07 31.18
CA TRP A 79 9.72 16.95 30.78
C TRP A 79 8.98 16.06 31.76
N LEU A 80 7.86 16.55 32.29
CA LEU A 80 6.96 15.85 33.19
C LEU A 80 5.65 15.52 32.47
N ASP A 81 5.03 14.39 32.82
CA ASP A 81 3.66 14.08 32.42
C ASP A 81 2.63 14.86 33.27
N PRO A 82 1.32 14.80 32.97
CA PRO A 82 0.30 15.52 33.73
C PRO A 82 0.18 15.13 35.21
N SER A 83 0.73 13.98 35.61
CA SER A 83 0.80 13.55 37.02
C SER A 83 2.03 14.10 37.75
N GLY A 84 2.92 14.80 37.03
CA GLY A 84 4.18 15.33 37.56
C GLY A 84 5.34 14.34 37.49
N LYS A 85 5.17 13.16 36.86
CA LYS A 85 6.24 12.18 36.72
C LYS A 85 7.14 12.54 35.54
N THR A 86 8.46 12.48 35.75
CA THR A 86 9.42 12.76 34.69
C THR A 86 9.37 11.71 33.57
N VAL A 87 9.16 12.16 32.35
CA VAL A 87 9.19 11.37 31.10
C VAL A 87 10.48 11.55 30.32
N ILE A 88 11.14 12.71 30.46
CA ILE A 88 12.48 12.97 29.94
C ILE A 88 13.26 13.67 31.05
N TRP A 89 14.23 12.97 31.60
CA TRP A 89 15.07 13.43 32.71
C TRP A 89 16.31 14.20 32.25
N ASP A 90 16.69 14.06 30.98
CA ASP A 90 17.96 14.62 30.52
C ASP A 90 17.76 15.55 29.33
N GLY A 91 17.50 16.82 29.64
CA GLY A 91 17.33 17.89 28.66
C GLY A 91 18.64 18.34 28.00
N LEU A 92 18.53 19.11 26.92
CA LEU A 92 19.71 19.68 26.26
C LEU A 92 20.39 20.72 27.16
N ARG A 93 21.72 20.74 27.12
CA ARG A 93 22.54 21.65 27.94
C ARG A 93 22.72 23.01 27.27
N THR A 94 22.57 24.05 28.07
CA THR A 94 22.90 25.43 27.70
C THR A 94 23.97 25.94 28.66
N GLY A 95 25.12 26.35 28.12
CA GLY A 95 26.24 26.85 28.93
C GLY A 95 25.99 28.29 29.40
N PHE A 96 26.49 28.63 30.59
CA PHE A 96 26.57 30.01 31.04
C PHE A 96 27.80 30.69 30.41
N GLU A 97 27.67 31.95 30.00
CA GLU A 97 28.78 32.73 29.41
C GLU A 97 29.85 33.12 30.45
N ARG A 98 29.42 33.25 31.70
CA ARG A 98 30.26 33.61 32.86
C ARG A 98 29.71 32.95 34.13
N PRO A 99 30.51 32.85 35.20
CA PRO A 99 30.00 32.41 36.49
C PRO A 99 28.83 33.29 36.96
N VAL A 100 27.82 32.65 37.55
CA VAL A 100 26.64 33.32 38.13
C VAL A 100 26.76 33.29 39.66
N ALA A 101 27.01 34.44 40.27
CA ALA A 101 27.24 34.55 41.70
C ALA A 101 25.93 34.39 42.52
N PRO A 102 26.00 34.10 43.83
CA PRO A 102 24.85 34.16 44.72
C PRO A 102 24.07 35.48 44.61
N GLY A 103 22.76 35.40 44.45
CA GLY A 103 21.84 36.53 44.28
C GLY A 103 21.72 37.06 42.84
N GLU A 104 22.59 36.64 41.93
CA GLU A 104 22.66 37.11 40.55
C GLU A 104 21.69 36.38 39.60
N GLU A 105 21.28 37.07 38.54
CA GLU A 105 20.47 36.54 37.45
C GLU A 105 21.30 36.32 36.18
N ALA A 106 20.93 35.29 35.41
CA ALA A 106 21.45 35.03 34.09
C ALA A 106 20.32 34.76 33.11
N THR A 107 20.32 35.46 31.98
CA THR A 107 19.41 35.22 30.86
C THR A 107 20.13 34.41 29.79
N LEU A 108 19.52 33.30 29.38
CA LEU A 108 20.08 32.35 28.42
C LEU A 108 19.13 32.09 27.26
N GLN A 109 19.71 31.78 26.09
CA GLN A 109 18.99 31.30 24.91
C GLN A 109 19.07 29.77 24.86
N ALA A 110 18.18 29.10 25.59
CA ALA A 110 18.23 27.66 25.79
C ALA A 110 17.59 26.89 24.63
N VAL A 111 18.30 25.90 24.08
CA VAL A 111 17.74 25.02 23.06
C VAL A 111 16.94 23.90 23.73
N VAL A 112 15.63 23.84 23.47
CA VAL A 112 14.70 22.84 24.02
C VAL A 112 14.20 21.93 22.90
N GLN A 113 14.21 20.62 23.14
CA GLN A 113 13.59 19.61 22.29
C GLN A 113 12.31 19.09 22.94
N ALA A 114 11.19 19.21 22.22
CA ALA A 114 9.89 18.70 22.65
C ALA A 114 9.85 17.15 22.68
N PRO A 115 9.02 16.54 23.54
CA PRO A 115 8.80 15.09 23.55
C PRO A 115 8.41 14.53 22.18
N PRO A 116 8.85 13.31 21.82
CA PRO A 116 8.52 12.70 20.53
C PRO A 116 7.07 12.22 20.45
N ARG A 117 6.37 12.08 21.58
CA ARG A 117 4.97 11.64 21.63
C ARG A 117 4.06 12.85 21.88
N PRO A 118 2.99 13.04 21.09
CA PRO A 118 1.98 14.06 21.36
C PRO A 118 1.33 13.87 22.74
N GLY A 119 0.92 14.96 23.38
CA GLY A 119 0.32 14.93 24.71
C GLY A 119 0.48 16.26 25.47
N ARG A 120 -0.04 16.31 26.70
CA ARG A 120 0.19 17.42 27.64
C ARG A 120 1.39 17.11 28.52
N TYR A 121 2.28 18.07 28.69
CA TYR A 121 3.50 17.93 29.47
C TYR A 121 3.76 19.18 30.30
N GLY A 122 4.64 19.06 31.30
CA GLY A 122 5.25 20.19 32.00
C GLY A 122 6.73 20.30 31.66
N LEU A 123 7.20 21.47 31.23
CA LEU A 123 8.62 21.78 31.07
C LEU A 123 9.16 22.36 32.39
N GLN A 124 10.03 21.64 33.08
CA GLN A 124 10.66 22.09 34.32
C GLN A 124 12.11 22.47 34.04
N TRP A 125 12.46 23.74 34.23
CA TRP A 125 13.86 24.20 34.13
C TRP A 125 14.68 23.73 35.33
N ASP A 126 15.95 23.43 35.10
CA ASP A 126 16.86 22.99 36.15
C ASP A 126 18.31 23.37 35.80
N ILE A 127 19.17 23.35 36.82
CA ILE A 127 20.60 23.54 36.65
C ILE A 127 21.28 22.23 37.01
N VAL A 128 22.18 21.78 36.17
CA VAL A 128 23.01 20.62 36.43
C VAL A 128 24.42 21.07 36.74
N GLN A 129 25.03 20.47 37.76
CA GLN A 129 26.47 20.40 37.85
C GLN A 129 26.88 19.03 37.29
N GLU A 130 27.50 19.04 36.12
CA GLU A 130 27.80 17.81 35.37
C GLU A 130 28.53 16.78 36.24
N HIS A 131 28.05 15.54 36.17
CA HIS A 131 28.54 14.40 36.95
C HIS A 131 28.41 14.51 38.48
N VAL A 132 27.74 15.55 39.01
CA VAL A 132 27.59 15.77 40.46
C VAL A 132 26.13 15.65 40.89
N CYS A 133 25.28 16.60 40.47
CA CYS A 133 23.86 16.57 40.79
C CYS A 133 23.09 17.61 39.98
N TRP A 134 21.77 17.46 39.99
CA TRP A 134 20.84 18.50 39.60
C TRP A 134 20.52 19.39 40.81
N VAL A 135 20.39 20.69 40.61
CA VAL A 135 20.10 21.66 41.67
C VAL A 135 18.75 21.35 42.30
N SER A 136 17.74 20.99 41.49
CA SER A 136 16.43 20.56 41.98
C SER A 136 16.48 19.41 43.01
N GLN A 137 17.46 18.51 42.92
CA GLN A 137 17.64 17.40 43.88
C GLN A 137 18.16 17.86 45.24
N ARG A 138 18.71 19.08 45.31
CA ARG A 138 19.24 19.70 46.54
C ARG A 138 18.26 20.70 47.16
N MET A 139 17.22 21.08 46.43
CA MET A 139 16.18 22.01 46.89
C MET A 139 15.05 21.27 47.62
N LYS A 140 14.40 21.96 48.57
CA LYS A 140 13.17 21.45 49.23
C LYS A 140 11.99 21.36 48.26
N ARG A 141 11.96 22.26 47.27
CA ARG A 141 10.94 22.31 46.22
C ARG A 141 11.64 22.58 44.89
N PRO A 142 11.46 21.72 43.88
CA PRO A 142 12.02 21.98 42.56
C PRO A 142 11.29 23.16 41.90
N PRO A 143 11.88 23.78 40.86
CA PRO A 143 11.20 24.80 40.07
C PRO A 143 9.85 24.32 39.52
N PRO A 144 8.82 25.17 39.42
CA PRO A 144 7.54 24.77 38.86
C PRO A 144 7.68 24.42 37.37
N ALA A 145 6.89 23.45 36.92
CA ALA A 145 6.82 23.08 35.51
C ALA A 145 5.85 24.00 34.74
N VAL A 146 6.24 24.45 33.56
CA VAL A 146 5.40 25.24 32.66
C VAL A 146 4.58 24.30 31.77
N PRO A 147 3.23 24.41 31.74
CA PRO A 147 2.40 23.51 30.94
C PRO A 147 2.57 23.76 29.44
N VAL A 148 2.76 22.67 28.69
CA VAL A 148 2.94 22.69 27.23
C VAL A 148 2.13 21.56 26.60
N THR A 149 1.40 21.87 25.54
CA THR A 149 0.70 20.88 24.71
C THR A 149 1.55 20.52 23.49
N VAL A 150 2.01 19.28 23.42
CA VAL A 150 2.77 18.75 22.28
C VAL A 150 1.79 18.13 21.28
N THR A 151 1.74 18.67 20.07
CA THR A 151 0.92 18.18 18.97
C THR A 151 1.72 17.22 18.08
N ALA A 152 1.02 16.35 17.34
CA ALA A 152 1.69 15.53 16.32
C ALA A 152 2.28 16.43 15.24
N ARG A 153 3.55 16.20 14.90
CA ARG A 153 4.16 16.83 13.74
C ARG A 153 3.38 16.42 12.49
N LYS A 154 2.90 17.40 11.73
CA LYS A 154 2.21 17.13 10.47
C LYS A 154 3.19 16.52 9.47
N PRO A 155 2.88 15.38 8.84
CA PRO A 155 3.74 14.80 7.81
C PRO A 155 3.93 15.76 6.64
N ALA A 156 5.13 15.77 6.05
CA ALA A 156 5.44 16.64 4.91
C ALA A 156 4.63 16.23 3.67
N HIS A 157 4.53 14.92 3.45
CA HIS A 157 3.83 14.28 2.35
C HIS A 157 2.64 13.50 2.91
N ALA A 158 1.45 14.09 2.83
CA ALA A 158 0.21 13.45 3.24
C ALA A 158 -0.95 13.91 2.38
N PHE A 159 -1.92 13.03 2.19
CA PHE A 159 -3.08 13.32 1.37
C PHE A 159 -4.29 12.51 1.85
N SER A 160 -5.48 12.99 1.50
CA SER A 160 -6.72 12.22 1.62
C SER A 160 -7.52 12.26 0.33
N ILE A 161 -8.35 11.24 0.14
CA ILE A 161 -9.31 11.16 -0.96
C ILE A 161 -10.63 11.73 -0.45
N VAL A 162 -10.97 12.94 -0.89
CA VAL A 162 -12.22 13.63 -0.54
C VAL A 162 -13.40 12.95 -1.24
N THR A 163 -13.25 12.72 -2.54
CA THR A 163 -14.27 12.09 -3.39
C THR A 163 -13.59 11.13 -4.36
N ARG A 164 -14.26 10.03 -4.68
CA ARG A 164 -13.79 9.05 -5.66
C ARG A 164 -14.96 8.48 -6.45
N SER A 165 -14.76 8.31 -7.76
CA SER A 165 -15.73 7.60 -8.60
C SER A 165 -15.90 6.14 -8.16
N ARG A 166 -17.07 5.56 -8.45
CA ARG A 166 -17.35 4.17 -8.09
C ARG A 166 -16.38 3.23 -8.81
N VAL A 167 -15.63 2.45 -8.04
CA VAL A 167 -14.84 1.33 -8.58
C VAL A 167 -15.75 0.10 -8.63
N PRO A 168 -15.84 -0.59 -9.79
CA PRO A 168 -16.56 -1.86 -9.88
C PRO A 168 -15.97 -2.89 -8.92
N TRP A 169 -16.83 -3.61 -8.21
CA TRP A 169 -16.39 -4.70 -7.33
C TRP A 169 -15.92 -5.93 -8.13
N LEU A 170 -16.24 -5.99 -9.42
CA LEU A 170 -15.87 -7.06 -10.35
C LEU A 170 -15.14 -6.43 -11.53
N VAL A 171 -13.90 -6.85 -11.79
CA VAL A 171 -13.05 -6.28 -12.84
C VAL A 171 -12.36 -7.41 -13.60
N VAL A 172 -12.32 -7.29 -14.93
CA VAL A 172 -11.56 -8.22 -15.78
C VAL A 172 -10.06 -7.96 -15.59
N ALA A 173 -9.29 -9.01 -15.33
CA ALA A 173 -7.83 -8.93 -15.22
C ALA A 173 -7.19 -8.33 -16.49
N GLY A 174 -6.16 -7.50 -16.33
CA GLY A 174 -5.52 -6.74 -17.42
C GLY A 174 -6.34 -5.54 -17.93
N HIS A 175 -7.60 -5.37 -17.52
CA HIS A 175 -8.45 -4.27 -17.98
C HIS A 175 -8.02 -2.92 -17.39
N ARG A 176 -8.28 -1.84 -18.14
CA ARG A 176 -8.00 -0.46 -17.72
C ARG A 176 -9.27 0.18 -17.16
N LEU A 177 -9.17 0.74 -15.96
CA LEU A 177 -10.21 1.51 -15.30
C LEU A 177 -9.83 2.99 -15.32
N HIS A 178 -10.80 3.86 -15.57
CA HIS A 178 -10.64 5.31 -15.43
C HIS A 178 -11.35 5.76 -14.15
N LEU A 179 -10.60 6.34 -13.22
CA LEU A 179 -11.13 6.79 -11.93
C LEU A 179 -10.97 8.29 -11.79
N HIS A 180 -12.06 8.95 -11.42
CA HIS A 180 -12.05 10.36 -11.07
C HIS A 180 -11.87 10.49 -9.55
N LEU A 181 -10.85 11.23 -9.13
CA LEU A 181 -10.48 11.44 -7.73
C LEU A 181 -10.47 12.93 -7.41
N VAL A 182 -10.95 13.29 -6.23
CA VAL A 182 -10.70 14.60 -5.61
C VAL A 182 -9.81 14.36 -4.41
N LEU A 183 -8.59 14.87 -4.47
CA LEU A 183 -7.57 14.71 -3.44
C LEU A 183 -7.44 16.02 -2.63
N ARG A 184 -7.13 15.91 -1.34
CA ARG A 184 -6.76 17.05 -0.49
C ARG A 184 -5.32 16.91 -0.03
N ASN A 185 -4.56 18.00 -0.07
CA ASN A 185 -3.22 18.05 0.48
C ASN A 185 -3.25 18.18 2.00
N ASP A 186 -3.06 17.06 2.69
CA ASP A 186 -2.96 17.00 4.14
C ASP A 186 -1.52 17.18 4.64
N GLY A 187 -0.55 17.30 3.73
CA GLY A 187 0.85 17.53 4.05
C GLY A 187 1.17 18.99 4.39
N THR A 188 2.47 19.30 4.44
CA THR A 188 3.00 20.66 4.56
C THR A 188 3.69 21.14 3.29
N VAL A 189 3.95 20.25 2.32
CA VAL A 189 4.59 20.58 1.04
C VAL A 189 3.54 20.85 -0.02
N THR A 190 3.66 21.97 -0.74
CA THR A 190 2.84 22.29 -1.92
C THR A 190 3.16 21.33 -3.06
N TRP A 191 2.15 20.68 -3.63
CA TRP A 191 2.34 19.85 -4.82
C TRP A 191 2.33 20.77 -6.05
N ARG A 192 3.32 20.65 -6.94
CA ARG A 192 3.34 21.40 -8.18
C ARG A 192 3.39 20.47 -9.41
N PRO A 193 2.72 20.80 -10.52
CA PRO A 193 2.76 19.99 -11.75
C PRO A 193 4.13 19.94 -12.44
N ASP A 194 4.97 20.93 -12.24
CA ASP A 194 6.36 20.97 -12.74
C ASP A 194 7.32 20.13 -11.86
N GLU A 195 6.91 19.82 -10.64
CA GLU A 195 7.59 18.89 -9.74
C GLU A 195 7.03 17.46 -9.90
N PRO A 196 7.78 16.40 -9.54
CA PRO A 196 7.37 15.03 -9.83
C PRO A 196 6.40 14.46 -8.77
N PHE A 197 5.30 15.17 -8.53
CA PHE A 197 4.17 14.69 -7.73
C PHE A 197 3.17 13.95 -8.60
N ASN A 198 3.01 12.65 -8.35
CA ASN A 198 2.11 11.78 -9.10
C ASN A 198 1.14 11.06 -8.18
N VAL A 199 -0.10 10.92 -8.64
CA VAL A 199 -1.06 9.94 -8.14
C VAL A 199 -0.74 8.59 -8.78
N SER A 200 -0.77 7.52 -8.00
CA SER A 200 -0.58 6.14 -8.45
C SER A 200 -1.41 5.20 -7.58
N TYR A 201 -1.11 3.91 -7.62
CA TYR A 201 -1.83 2.89 -6.88
C TYR A 201 -0.99 1.63 -6.68
N HIS A 202 -1.43 0.83 -5.73
CA HIS A 202 -0.96 -0.52 -5.46
C HIS A 202 -2.13 -1.49 -5.58
N TRP A 203 -1.83 -2.70 -6.05
CA TRP A 203 -2.74 -3.84 -5.93
C TRP A 203 -2.20 -4.78 -4.86
N LEU A 204 -3.03 -5.07 -3.86
CA LEU A 204 -2.73 -6.01 -2.80
C LEU A 204 -3.59 -7.27 -2.93
N ARG A 205 -3.06 -8.41 -2.49
CA ARG A 205 -3.87 -9.61 -2.24
C ARG A 205 -4.75 -9.40 -0.99
N SER A 206 -5.69 -10.32 -0.79
CA SER A 206 -6.48 -10.39 0.45
C SER A 206 -5.61 -10.51 1.71
N ASP A 207 -4.45 -11.18 1.62
CA ASP A 207 -3.47 -11.30 2.72
C ASP A 207 -2.60 -10.04 2.92
N GLY A 208 -2.78 -9.00 2.10
CA GLY A 208 -2.03 -7.74 2.19
C GLY A 208 -0.69 -7.71 1.45
N ARG A 209 -0.26 -8.82 0.83
CA ARG A 209 0.96 -8.83 0.02
C ARG A 209 0.74 -8.07 -1.29
N ASN A 210 1.78 -7.38 -1.76
CA ASN A 210 1.77 -6.69 -3.04
C ASN A 210 1.60 -7.68 -4.21
N MET A 211 0.62 -7.43 -5.07
CA MET A 211 0.50 -7.98 -6.42
C MET A 211 1.18 -7.06 -7.42
N VAL A 212 0.89 -5.76 -7.30
CA VAL A 212 1.51 -4.69 -8.08
C VAL A 212 1.86 -3.59 -7.09
N PHE A 213 3.15 -3.29 -6.96
CA PHE A 213 3.60 -2.21 -6.12
C PHE A 213 3.76 -0.90 -6.90
N ASP A 214 3.98 -0.92 -8.20
CA ASP A 214 4.16 0.32 -8.96
C ASP A 214 3.08 0.47 -10.03
N GLY A 215 2.06 1.25 -9.71
CA GLY A 215 0.97 1.60 -10.62
C GLY A 215 1.34 2.73 -11.57
N VAL A 216 0.51 2.92 -12.60
CA VAL A 216 0.67 4.01 -13.57
C VAL A 216 0.68 5.38 -12.86
N ARG A 217 1.66 6.21 -13.22
CA ARG A 217 1.77 7.59 -12.72
C ARG A 217 0.80 8.52 -13.43
N THR A 218 0.06 9.31 -12.67
CA THR A 218 -0.73 10.43 -13.16
C THR A 218 -0.30 11.70 -12.43
N ARG A 219 0.28 12.65 -13.17
CA ARG A 219 0.75 13.92 -12.63
C ARG A 219 -0.41 14.77 -12.11
N VAL A 220 -0.19 15.51 -11.03
CA VAL A 220 -1.18 16.50 -10.55
C VAL A 220 -1.36 17.61 -11.60
N PRO A 221 -2.61 17.99 -11.96
CA PRO A 221 -2.86 18.92 -13.06
C PRO A 221 -2.68 20.39 -12.68
N ALA A 222 -2.63 20.72 -11.40
CA ALA A 222 -2.52 22.08 -10.88
C ALA A 222 -1.69 22.13 -9.60
N VAL A 223 -1.28 23.34 -9.20
CA VAL A 223 -0.60 23.59 -7.93
C VAL A 223 -1.58 23.36 -6.78
N VAL A 224 -1.17 22.57 -5.78
CA VAL A 224 -2.01 22.21 -4.62
C VAL A 224 -1.29 22.58 -3.32
N PRO A 225 -1.56 23.76 -2.75
CA PRO A 225 -0.97 24.16 -1.47
C PRO A 225 -1.50 23.28 -0.32
N PRO A 226 -0.83 23.27 0.85
CA PRO A 226 -1.35 22.62 2.06
C PRO A 226 -2.81 23.02 2.35
N GLY A 227 -3.68 22.03 2.55
CA GLY A 227 -5.12 22.20 2.73
C GLY A 227 -5.92 22.36 1.43
N GLY A 228 -5.26 22.58 0.29
CA GLY A 228 -5.89 22.69 -1.03
C GLY A 228 -6.38 21.35 -1.57
N THR A 229 -7.27 21.39 -2.55
CA THR A 229 -7.82 20.21 -3.24
C THR A 229 -7.55 20.23 -4.73
N VAL A 230 -7.52 19.04 -5.34
CA VAL A 230 -7.35 18.88 -6.80
C VAL A 230 -8.16 17.69 -7.30
N ALA A 231 -8.78 17.86 -8.47
CA ALA A 231 -9.43 16.77 -9.20
C ALA A 231 -8.44 16.13 -10.18
N VAL A 232 -8.38 14.80 -10.23
CA VAL A 232 -7.46 14.04 -11.07
C VAL A 232 -8.17 12.82 -11.66
N ASP A 233 -8.05 12.65 -12.98
CA ASP A 233 -8.49 11.46 -13.68
C ASP A 233 -7.32 10.50 -13.88
N ILE A 234 -7.33 9.37 -13.17
CA ILE A 234 -6.26 8.38 -13.21
C ILE A 234 -6.66 7.16 -14.04
N THR A 235 -5.66 6.50 -14.64
CA THR A 235 -5.84 5.20 -15.30
C THR A 235 -5.26 4.09 -14.43
N VAL A 236 -6.10 3.16 -13.99
CA VAL A 236 -5.72 1.99 -13.20
C VAL A 236 -5.74 0.76 -14.09
N VAL A 237 -4.64 0.00 -14.13
CA VAL A 237 -4.54 -1.25 -14.87
C VAL A 237 -4.72 -2.39 -13.86
N ALA A 238 -5.72 -3.24 -14.10
CA ALA A 238 -5.96 -4.42 -13.29
C ALA A 238 -4.82 -5.45 -13.52
N PRO A 239 -4.34 -6.15 -12.47
CA PRO A 239 -3.32 -7.19 -12.63
C PRO A 239 -3.82 -8.35 -13.51
N ASP A 240 -2.90 -9.05 -14.18
CA ASP A 240 -3.19 -10.26 -14.97
C ASP A 240 -3.46 -11.52 -14.11
N ARG A 241 -3.72 -11.34 -12.81
CA ARG A 241 -4.01 -12.42 -11.87
C ARG A 241 -5.46 -12.32 -11.40
N PHE A 242 -6.12 -13.47 -11.28
CA PHE A 242 -7.51 -13.56 -10.86
C PHE A 242 -7.64 -13.80 -9.35
N GLY A 243 -8.82 -13.51 -8.82
CA GLY A 243 -9.18 -13.68 -7.42
C GLY A 243 -9.40 -12.35 -6.68
N PRO A 244 -9.66 -12.40 -5.37
CA PRO A 244 -9.87 -11.22 -4.56
C PRO A 244 -8.59 -10.40 -4.44
N ALA A 245 -8.70 -9.10 -4.72
CA ALA A 245 -7.64 -8.13 -4.62
C ALA A 245 -8.15 -6.84 -3.95
N ARG A 246 -7.22 -6.00 -3.50
CA ARG A 246 -7.49 -4.68 -2.97
C ARG A 246 -6.75 -3.63 -3.79
N LEU A 247 -7.48 -2.66 -4.32
CA LEU A 247 -6.91 -1.47 -4.92
C LEU A 247 -6.65 -0.43 -3.82
N VAL A 248 -5.42 0.05 -3.75
CA VAL A 248 -5.00 1.11 -2.83
C VAL A 248 -4.48 2.26 -3.67
N VAL A 249 -5.14 3.42 -3.63
CA VAL A 249 -4.62 4.63 -4.28
C VAL A 249 -3.56 5.25 -3.37
N ASP A 250 -2.44 5.67 -3.93
CA ASP A 250 -1.37 6.36 -3.20
C ASP A 250 -0.83 7.55 -4.02
N MET A 251 -0.09 8.43 -3.37
CA MET A 251 0.68 9.49 -4.01
C MET A 251 2.17 9.21 -3.87
N VAL A 252 2.94 9.64 -4.85
CA VAL A 252 4.40 9.57 -4.85
C VAL A 252 4.99 10.94 -5.16
N HIS A 253 6.09 11.26 -4.49
CA HIS A 253 7.04 12.27 -4.92
C HIS A 253 8.27 11.54 -5.44
N GLU A 254 8.47 11.51 -6.76
CA GLU A 254 9.49 10.64 -7.39
C GLU A 254 10.89 10.92 -6.86
N GLY A 255 11.63 9.84 -6.60
CA GLY A 255 12.98 9.92 -6.03
C GLY A 255 13.02 10.36 -4.56
N VAL A 256 11.87 10.67 -3.94
CA VAL A 256 11.78 11.14 -2.56
C VAL A 256 11.03 10.15 -1.67
N THR A 257 9.73 9.96 -1.88
CA THR A 257 8.92 9.09 -1.01
C THR A 257 7.56 8.77 -1.61
N TRP A 258 7.04 7.60 -1.27
CA TRP A 258 5.59 7.37 -1.27
C TRP A 258 4.96 8.09 -0.08
N PHE A 259 3.75 8.61 -0.24
CA PHE A 259 3.09 9.37 0.82
C PHE A 259 2.69 8.44 1.97
N SER A 260 2.22 7.23 1.67
CA SER A 260 1.94 6.18 2.66
C SER A 260 3.13 5.79 3.55
N ALA A 261 4.37 6.06 3.12
CA ALA A 261 5.56 5.83 3.93
C ALA A 261 5.83 6.93 4.97
N GLN A 262 5.33 8.16 4.73
CA GLN A 262 5.46 9.30 5.64
C GLN A 262 4.24 9.45 6.54
N ASP A 263 3.06 9.16 5.99
CA ASP A 263 1.79 9.16 6.70
C ASP A 263 1.13 7.79 6.55
N PRO A 264 1.27 6.90 7.55
CA PRO A 264 0.68 5.56 7.50
C PRO A 264 -0.83 5.58 7.79
N THR A 265 -1.48 6.74 7.84
CA THR A 265 -2.93 6.79 7.95
C THR A 265 -3.57 6.01 6.79
N PRO A 266 -4.48 5.05 7.06
CA PRO A 266 -4.97 4.17 6.02
C PRO A 266 -5.74 4.95 4.93
N VAL A 267 -5.22 4.93 3.70
CA VAL A 267 -6.01 5.34 2.55
C VAL A 267 -7.10 4.28 2.31
N PRO A 268 -8.37 4.66 2.07
CA PRO A 268 -9.45 3.69 1.89
C PRO A 268 -9.15 2.68 0.78
N THR A 269 -8.98 1.41 1.15
CA THR A 269 -8.76 0.32 0.19
C THR A 269 -10.07 -0.13 -0.43
N VAL A 270 -10.05 -0.54 -1.69
CA VAL A 270 -11.23 -1.00 -2.42
C VAL A 270 -11.10 -2.48 -2.71
N ASN A 271 -12.04 -3.28 -2.20
CA ASN A 271 -12.10 -4.70 -2.54
C ASN A 271 -12.60 -4.88 -3.97
N VAL A 272 -11.87 -5.64 -4.77
CA VAL A 272 -12.19 -5.96 -6.16
C VAL A 272 -11.98 -7.45 -6.37
N LEU A 273 -12.94 -8.11 -7.02
CA LEU A 273 -12.79 -9.46 -7.53
C LEU A 273 -12.27 -9.37 -8.96
N LEU A 274 -11.01 -9.78 -9.15
CA LEU A 274 -10.41 -9.91 -10.46
C LEU A 274 -10.87 -11.21 -11.09
N ILE A 275 -11.55 -11.14 -12.22
CA ILE A 275 -11.98 -12.31 -12.98
C ILE A 275 -11.14 -12.47 -14.24
N PRO A 276 -10.95 -13.71 -14.73
CA PRO A 276 -10.43 -13.90 -16.07
C PRO A 276 -11.32 -13.19 -17.08
N ASP A 277 -10.69 -12.70 -18.15
CA ASP A 277 -11.43 -12.23 -19.30
C ASP A 277 -12.36 -13.36 -19.77
N PRO A 278 -13.68 -13.16 -19.74
CA PRO A 278 -14.62 -14.21 -20.10
C PRO A 278 -14.34 -14.74 -21.51
N LEU A 279 -13.89 -13.92 -22.46
CA LEU A 279 -13.58 -14.39 -23.82
C LEU A 279 -12.32 -15.27 -23.87
N ARG A 280 -11.48 -15.23 -22.84
CA ARG A 280 -10.25 -16.03 -22.70
C ARG A 280 -10.41 -17.22 -21.75
N ALA A 281 -11.55 -17.34 -21.07
CA ALA A 281 -11.74 -18.37 -20.07
C ALA A 281 -12.01 -19.74 -20.71
N PRO A 282 -11.32 -20.81 -20.27
CA PRO A 282 -11.44 -22.16 -20.86
C PRO A 282 -12.85 -22.76 -20.78
N ALA A 283 -13.71 -22.23 -19.90
CA ALA A 283 -15.08 -22.71 -19.73
C ALA A 283 -16.09 -22.14 -20.75
N VAL A 284 -15.75 -21.07 -21.49
CA VAL A 284 -16.74 -20.37 -22.32
C VAL A 284 -17.33 -21.20 -23.46
N PRO A 285 -16.56 -21.96 -24.25
CA PRO A 285 -17.14 -22.81 -25.28
C PRO A 285 -18.19 -23.78 -24.72
N LEU A 286 -17.92 -24.36 -23.54
CA LEU A 286 -18.81 -25.27 -22.84
C LEU A 286 -20.06 -24.57 -22.29
N LEU A 287 -19.92 -23.40 -21.68
CA LEU A 287 -21.08 -22.64 -21.18
C LEU A 287 -21.99 -22.18 -22.33
N VAL A 288 -21.40 -21.70 -23.43
CA VAL A 288 -22.13 -21.23 -24.61
C VAL A 288 -22.94 -22.37 -25.25
N VAL A 289 -22.32 -23.54 -25.47
CA VAL A 289 -23.05 -24.68 -26.07
C VAL A 289 -24.18 -25.17 -25.18
N LEU A 290 -24.02 -25.17 -23.86
CA LEU A 290 -25.08 -25.55 -22.91
C LEU A 290 -26.24 -24.53 -22.89
N LEU A 291 -25.94 -23.23 -22.92
CA LEU A 291 -26.95 -22.17 -23.03
C LEU A 291 -27.72 -22.27 -24.35
N LEU A 292 -27.02 -22.52 -25.46
CA LEU A 292 -27.62 -22.69 -26.78
C LEU A 292 -28.47 -23.97 -26.88
N LEU A 293 -28.05 -25.07 -26.24
CA LEU A 293 -28.89 -26.26 -26.08
C LEU A 293 -30.20 -25.92 -25.34
N GLY A 294 -30.11 -25.19 -24.23
CA GLY A 294 -31.29 -24.71 -23.49
C GLY A 294 -32.21 -23.84 -24.35
N LEU A 295 -31.64 -22.93 -25.14
CA LEU A 295 -32.39 -22.10 -26.09
C LEU A 295 -33.12 -22.95 -27.14
N VAL A 296 -32.46 -23.93 -27.75
CA VAL A 296 -33.08 -24.81 -28.75
C VAL A 296 -34.21 -25.63 -28.12
N LEU A 297 -34.00 -26.20 -26.93
CA LEU A 297 -35.02 -26.96 -26.21
C LEU A 297 -36.24 -26.09 -25.85
N SER A 298 -36.00 -24.87 -25.36
CA SER A 298 -37.05 -23.90 -25.04
C SER A 298 -37.84 -23.46 -26.28
N ALA A 299 -37.14 -23.19 -27.40
CA ALA A 299 -37.79 -22.85 -28.67
C ALA A 299 -38.68 -23.99 -29.20
N ARG A 300 -38.25 -25.24 -29.07
CA ARG A 300 -39.07 -26.41 -29.43
C ARG A 300 -40.30 -26.56 -28.52
N LYS A 301 -40.15 -26.32 -27.22
CA LYS A 301 -41.24 -26.43 -26.24
C LYS A 301 -42.31 -25.35 -26.46
N THR A 302 -41.88 -24.11 -26.72
CA THR A 302 -42.78 -22.95 -26.81
C THR A 302 -43.40 -22.78 -28.20
N GLY A 303 -42.79 -23.34 -29.25
CA GLY A 303 -43.26 -23.16 -30.63
C GLY A 303 -43.15 -21.71 -31.15
N ASN A 304 -42.54 -20.81 -30.38
CA ASN A 304 -42.43 -19.39 -30.73
C ASN A 304 -41.54 -19.24 -31.97
N THR A 305 -42.10 -18.69 -33.04
CA THR A 305 -41.42 -18.58 -34.34
C THR A 305 -40.16 -17.73 -34.30
N THR A 306 -40.10 -16.69 -33.46
CA THR A 306 -38.92 -15.85 -33.29
C THR A 306 -37.81 -16.61 -32.56
N LEU A 307 -38.15 -17.29 -31.46
CA LEU A 307 -37.21 -18.15 -30.73
C LEU A 307 -36.69 -19.28 -31.63
N LEU A 308 -37.54 -19.88 -32.46
CA LEU A 308 -37.16 -20.90 -33.43
C LEU A 308 -36.20 -20.36 -34.49
N THR A 309 -36.37 -19.12 -34.97
CA THR A 309 -35.43 -18.49 -35.92
C THR A 309 -34.06 -18.20 -35.31
N VAL A 310 -33.99 -17.86 -34.02
CA VAL A 310 -32.71 -17.65 -33.31
C VAL A 310 -32.07 -18.99 -32.96
N ALA A 311 -32.83 -19.95 -32.42
CA ALA A 311 -32.36 -21.31 -32.17
C ALA A 311 -31.82 -21.99 -33.45
N ALA A 312 -32.39 -21.61 -34.60
CA ALA A 312 -32.01 -22.07 -35.91
C ALA A 312 -30.62 -21.59 -36.39
N THR A 313 -29.94 -20.69 -35.68
CA THR A 313 -28.56 -20.25 -35.95
C THR A 313 -27.59 -20.65 -34.83
N ALA A 314 -28.06 -21.40 -33.83
CA ALA A 314 -27.29 -21.74 -32.65
C ALA A 314 -25.98 -22.49 -32.96
N ASP A 315 -25.95 -23.30 -34.02
CA ASP A 315 -24.74 -23.99 -34.50
C ASP A 315 -23.63 -23.01 -34.91
N LEU A 316 -23.99 -21.89 -35.54
CA LEU A 316 -23.06 -20.86 -36.00
C LEU A 316 -22.60 -19.96 -34.86
N LEU A 317 -23.49 -19.66 -33.90
CA LEU A 317 -23.11 -18.96 -32.67
C LEU A 317 -22.10 -19.77 -31.87
N TRP A 318 -22.39 -21.05 -31.66
CA TRP A 318 -21.48 -21.94 -30.96
C TRP A 318 -20.13 -22.01 -31.66
N LEU A 319 -20.10 -22.20 -32.98
CA LEU A 319 -18.86 -22.18 -33.76
C LEU A 319 -18.07 -20.88 -33.55
N PHE A 320 -18.75 -19.73 -33.65
CA PHE A 320 -18.11 -18.43 -33.49
C PHE A 320 -17.44 -18.27 -32.13
N PHE A 321 -18.21 -18.47 -31.04
CA PHE A 321 -17.68 -18.31 -29.70
C PHE A 321 -16.65 -19.39 -29.32
N SER A 322 -16.84 -20.63 -29.78
CA SER A 322 -15.93 -21.74 -29.51
C SER A 322 -14.55 -21.48 -30.14
N LEU A 323 -14.50 -21.17 -31.43
CA LEU A 323 -13.22 -20.96 -32.11
C LEU A 323 -12.52 -19.69 -31.67
N THR A 324 -13.26 -18.61 -31.46
CA THR A 324 -12.67 -17.34 -31.00
C THR A 324 -12.02 -17.49 -29.62
N ALA A 325 -12.69 -18.16 -28.68
CA ALA A 325 -12.12 -18.42 -27.35
C ALA A 325 -10.92 -19.38 -27.42
N LYS A 326 -10.97 -20.42 -28.27
CA LYS A 326 -9.89 -21.41 -28.42
C LYS A 326 -8.65 -20.83 -29.09
N GLN A 327 -8.81 -19.95 -30.08
CA GLN A 327 -7.68 -19.31 -30.78
C GLN A 327 -6.79 -18.52 -29.80
N TRP A 328 -7.40 -17.98 -28.74
CA TRP A 328 -6.70 -17.27 -27.68
C TRP A 328 -5.71 -18.17 -26.90
N ALA A 329 -6.01 -19.47 -26.79
CA ALA A 329 -5.14 -20.43 -26.09
C ALA A 329 -3.75 -20.54 -26.73
N VAL A 330 -3.65 -20.40 -28.06
CA VAL A 330 -2.37 -20.41 -28.79
C VAL A 330 -1.55 -19.17 -28.45
N LEU A 331 -2.21 -18.00 -28.41
CA LEU A 331 -1.56 -16.72 -28.09
C LEU A 331 -1.03 -16.71 -26.65
N GLU A 332 -1.81 -17.22 -25.69
CA GLU A 332 -1.35 -17.39 -24.31
C GLU A 332 -0.18 -18.35 -24.20
N ALA A 333 -0.22 -19.49 -24.91
CA ALA A 333 0.88 -20.44 -24.92
C ALA A 333 2.17 -19.85 -25.50
N ALA A 334 2.05 -18.93 -26.46
CA ALA A 334 3.18 -18.24 -27.09
C ALA A 334 3.82 -17.17 -26.20
N GLY A 335 3.21 -16.81 -25.05
CA GLY A 335 3.72 -15.79 -24.14
C GLY A 335 3.84 -14.39 -24.76
N ARG A 336 3.26 -14.18 -25.94
CA ARG A 336 3.27 -12.88 -26.63
C ARG A 336 2.02 -12.12 -26.24
N ASN A 337 2.18 -10.88 -25.78
CA ASN A 337 1.08 -9.93 -25.74
C ASN A 337 0.64 -9.70 -27.19
N PRO A 338 -0.58 -10.11 -27.59
CA PRO A 338 -1.02 -9.87 -28.95
C PRO A 338 -1.04 -8.37 -29.22
N LEU A 339 -0.59 -7.98 -30.42
CA LEU A 339 -0.72 -6.59 -30.85
C LEU A 339 -2.19 -6.15 -30.73
N PRO A 340 -2.46 -4.87 -30.39
CA PRO A 340 -3.81 -4.35 -30.43
C PRO A 340 -4.45 -4.66 -31.79
N GLY A 341 -5.57 -5.38 -31.81
CA GLY A 341 -6.24 -5.76 -33.06
C GLY A 341 -6.15 -7.25 -33.45
N CYS A 342 -5.26 -8.06 -32.89
CA CYS A 342 -5.14 -9.48 -33.31
C CYS A 342 -6.41 -10.30 -33.06
N GLY A 343 -7.12 -10.03 -31.95
CA GLY A 343 -8.39 -10.69 -31.67
C GLY A 343 -9.49 -10.34 -32.67
N TRP A 344 -9.50 -9.10 -33.18
CA TRP A 344 -10.40 -8.68 -34.28
C TRP A 344 -10.15 -9.45 -35.57
N VAL A 345 -8.89 -9.68 -35.93
CA VAL A 345 -8.54 -10.44 -37.14
C VAL A 345 -8.99 -11.90 -36.99
N ALA A 346 -8.73 -12.52 -35.83
CA ALA A 346 -9.15 -13.88 -35.54
C ALA A 346 -10.68 -14.03 -35.56
N ALA A 347 -11.40 -13.15 -34.85
CA ALA A 347 -12.87 -13.13 -34.84
C ALA A 347 -13.45 -12.91 -36.23
N SER A 348 -12.82 -12.06 -37.06
CA SER A 348 -13.24 -11.82 -38.44
C SER A 348 -13.11 -13.05 -39.33
N GLY A 349 -12.02 -13.81 -39.20
CA GLY A 349 -11.84 -15.08 -39.92
C GLY A 349 -12.88 -16.13 -39.53
N VAL A 350 -13.18 -16.23 -38.23
CA VAL A 350 -14.23 -17.15 -37.72
C VAL A 350 -15.62 -16.71 -38.19
N ALA A 351 -15.92 -15.41 -38.18
CA ALA A 351 -17.18 -14.88 -38.71
C ALA A 351 -17.34 -15.17 -40.20
N LEU A 352 -16.28 -15.00 -41.00
CA LEU A 352 -16.28 -15.36 -42.42
C LEU A 352 -16.59 -16.85 -42.61
N THR A 353 -15.99 -17.72 -41.78
CA THR A 353 -16.28 -19.17 -41.79
C THR A 353 -17.76 -19.44 -41.49
N ALA A 354 -18.34 -18.76 -40.48
CA ALA A 354 -19.76 -18.88 -40.16
C ALA A 354 -20.66 -18.38 -41.30
N LEU A 355 -20.29 -17.31 -42.01
CA LEU A 355 -21.01 -16.81 -43.18
C LEU A 355 -20.97 -17.81 -44.34
N LEU A 356 -19.82 -18.41 -44.62
CA LEU A 356 -19.69 -19.43 -45.68
C LEU A 356 -20.57 -20.65 -45.38
N LEU A 357 -20.68 -21.04 -44.10
CA LEU A 357 -21.53 -22.15 -43.69
C LEU A 357 -23.03 -21.86 -43.89
N LEU A 358 -23.46 -20.59 -43.97
CA LEU A 358 -24.85 -20.27 -44.29
C LEU A 358 -25.28 -20.72 -45.69
N ALA A 359 -24.35 -20.93 -46.61
CA ALA A 359 -24.64 -21.45 -47.95
C ALA A 359 -25.11 -22.92 -47.93
N PHE A 360 -24.82 -23.67 -46.86
CA PHE A 360 -25.15 -25.08 -46.78
C PHE A 360 -26.59 -25.34 -46.30
N PRO A 361 -27.23 -26.44 -46.76
CA PRO A 361 -28.57 -26.81 -46.33
C PRO A 361 -28.66 -26.98 -44.81
N ARG A 362 -29.77 -26.52 -44.21
CA ARG A 362 -30.01 -26.56 -42.75
C ARG A 362 -29.87 -27.94 -42.11
N ARG A 363 -30.06 -29.03 -42.87
CA ARG A 363 -29.90 -30.39 -42.35
C ARG A 363 -28.42 -30.76 -42.14
N TRP A 364 -27.54 -30.27 -43.01
CA TRP A 364 -26.12 -30.61 -43.02
C TRP A 364 -25.25 -29.56 -42.34
N ARG A 365 -25.68 -28.29 -42.38
CA ARG A 365 -24.91 -27.18 -41.81
C ARG A 365 -24.49 -27.40 -40.35
N PRO A 366 -25.35 -27.83 -39.42
CA PRO A 366 -24.92 -28.01 -38.03
C PRO A 366 -23.84 -29.08 -37.86
N TRP A 367 -23.87 -30.13 -38.69
CA TRP A 367 -22.83 -31.17 -38.70
C TRP A 367 -21.52 -30.67 -39.31
N LEU A 368 -21.59 -29.83 -40.35
CA LEU A 368 -20.42 -29.15 -40.90
C LEU A 368 -19.82 -28.17 -39.89
N SER A 369 -20.65 -27.39 -39.19
CA SER A 369 -20.20 -26.51 -38.11
C SER A 369 -19.48 -27.30 -37.01
N TRP A 370 -20.04 -28.44 -36.59
CA TRP A 370 -19.40 -29.33 -35.61
C TRP A 370 -18.06 -29.87 -36.11
N LEU A 371 -18.00 -30.34 -37.36
CA LEU A 371 -16.77 -30.85 -37.96
C LEU A 371 -15.68 -29.78 -38.02
N VAL A 372 -16.03 -28.56 -38.44
CA VAL A 372 -15.12 -27.40 -38.47
C VAL A 372 -14.58 -27.12 -37.06
N VAL A 373 -15.45 -27.09 -36.04
CA VAL A 373 -15.02 -26.86 -34.65
C VAL A 373 -14.11 -27.99 -34.17
N ALA A 374 -14.43 -29.25 -34.47
CA ALA A 374 -13.63 -30.40 -34.07
C ALA A 374 -12.22 -30.38 -34.68
N VAL A 375 -12.13 -30.17 -36.00
CA VAL A 375 -10.85 -30.10 -36.72
C VAL A 375 -10.03 -28.91 -36.24
N ALA A 376 -10.63 -27.72 -36.14
CA ALA A 376 -9.92 -26.55 -35.66
C ALA A 376 -9.47 -26.68 -34.20
N SER A 377 -10.28 -27.32 -33.34
CA SER A 377 -9.88 -27.60 -31.95
C SER A 377 -8.67 -28.52 -31.87
N PHE A 378 -8.59 -29.52 -32.75
CA PHE A 378 -7.43 -30.40 -32.85
C PHE A 378 -6.18 -29.65 -33.33
N VAL A 379 -6.32 -28.80 -34.35
CA VAL A 379 -5.22 -27.97 -34.85
C VAL A 379 -4.73 -27.00 -33.77
N ILE A 380 -5.64 -26.30 -33.09
CA ILE A 380 -5.32 -25.40 -31.98
C ILE A 380 -4.60 -26.13 -30.84
N PHE A 381 -5.05 -27.34 -30.51
CA PHE A 381 -4.37 -28.18 -29.51
C PHE A 381 -2.94 -28.53 -29.95
N ALA A 382 -2.78 -28.93 -31.22
CA ALA A 382 -1.45 -29.21 -31.78
C ALA A 382 -0.55 -27.96 -31.75
N ASP A 383 -1.08 -26.79 -32.09
CA ASP A 383 -0.36 -25.51 -32.05
C ASP A 383 0.06 -25.15 -30.61
N VAL A 384 -0.81 -25.33 -29.62
CA VAL A 384 -0.47 -25.09 -28.21
C VAL A 384 0.68 -25.99 -27.76
N VAL A 385 0.65 -27.28 -28.13
CA VAL A 385 1.73 -28.22 -27.79
C VAL A 385 3.02 -27.84 -28.53
N TYR A 386 2.92 -27.50 -29.82
CA TYR A 386 4.04 -27.06 -30.64
C TYR A 386 4.72 -25.84 -30.06
N VAL A 387 3.96 -24.79 -29.75
CA VAL A 387 4.47 -23.52 -29.20
C VAL A 387 5.12 -23.74 -27.83
N ARG A 388 4.58 -24.64 -27.00
CA ARG A 388 5.23 -24.99 -25.72
C ARG A 388 6.56 -25.71 -25.89
N TYR A 389 6.72 -26.49 -26.96
CA TYR A 389 7.96 -27.23 -27.23
C TYR A 389 9.02 -26.34 -27.89
N PHE A 390 8.64 -25.62 -28.95
CA PHE A 390 9.56 -24.84 -29.78
C PHE A 390 9.70 -23.37 -29.34
N HIS A 391 8.83 -22.87 -28.45
CA HIS A 391 8.75 -21.46 -28.06
C HIS A 391 8.59 -20.49 -29.25
N ASP A 392 8.11 -20.99 -30.38
CA ASP A 392 7.90 -20.22 -31.61
C ASP A 392 6.62 -20.68 -32.33
N VAL A 393 6.08 -19.81 -33.18
CA VAL A 393 4.92 -20.09 -34.04
C VAL A 393 5.47 -20.45 -35.42
N LEU A 394 5.36 -21.73 -35.83
CA LEU A 394 5.74 -22.30 -37.14
C LEU A 394 6.49 -21.33 -38.07
N SER A 395 7.79 -21.14 -37.84
CA SER A 395 8.66 -20.32 -38.69
C SER A 395 9.22 -21.15 -39.84
N VAL A 396 9.59 -20.48 -40.94
CA VAL A 396 10.17 -21.10 -42.14
C VAL A 396 11.45 -21.89 -41.79
N GLU A 397 12.20 -21.43 -40.78
CA GLU A 397 13.37 -22.11 -40.25
C GLU A 397 13.01 -23.47 -39.61
N THR A 398 11.97 -23.53 -38.79
CA THR A 398 11.51 -24.80 -38.19
C THR A 398 10.97 -25.80 -39.21
N LEU A 399 10.31 -25.36 -40.28
CA LEU A 399 9.84 -26.24 -41.36
C LEU A 399 11.00 -26.93 -42.10
N SER A 400 12.17 -26.26 -42.19
CA SER A 400 13.37 -26.81 -42.83
C SER A 400 14.11 -27.84 -41.98
N ALA A 401 13.85 -27.90 -40.66
CA ALA A 401 14.47 -28.82 -39.71
C ALA A 401 13.66 -30.12 -39.48
N GLY A 402 12.52 -30.30 -40.14
CA GLY A 402 11.54 -31.37 -39.92
C GLY A 402 11.98 -32.81 -40.24
N HIS A 403 13.26 -33.06 -40.55
CA HIS A 403 13.77 -34.39 -40.90
C HIS A 403 14.30 -35.21 -39.69
N GLN A 404 14.31 -34.67 -38.46
CA GLN A 404 14.87 -35.31 -37.25
C GLN A 404 13.82 -35.78 -36.22
N VAL A 405 12.59 -36.10 -36.64
CA VAL A 405 11.40 -36.22 -35.75
C VAL A 405 11.28 -37.58 -35.02
N GLY A 406 12.28 -38.47 -35.13
CA GLY A 406 12.22 -39.84 -34.61
C GLY A 406 12.17 -39.99 -33.09
N ASP A 407 12.91 -39.16 -32.34
CA ASP A 407 13.20 -39.39 -30.91
C ASP A 407 12.35 -38.58 -29.91
N VAL A 408 11.38 -37.78 -30.38
CA VAL A 408 10.76 -36.73 -29.54
C VAL A 408 9.37 -37.11 -28.98
N ARG A 409 8.84 -38.29 -29.31
CA ARG A 409 7.45 -38.67 -28.98
C ARG A 409 7.16 -38.70 -27.48
N ALA A 410 8.11 -39.18 -26.67
CA ALA A 410 7.97 -39.22 -25.21
C ALA A 410 8.01 -37.81 -24.58
N SER A 411 8.84 -36.91 -25.14
CA SER A 411 8.97 -35.53 -24.66
C SER A 411 7.74 -34.68 -25.02
N ILE A 412 7.12 -34.89 -26.18
CA ILE A 412 5.88 -34.20 -26.58
C ILE A 412 4.71 -34.60 -25.68
N ALA A 413 4.60 -35.89 -25.32
CA ALA A 413 3.53 -36.37 -24.46
C ALA A 413 3.58 -35.73 -23.04
N ALA A 414 4.77 -35.40 -22.55
CA ALA A 414 4.95 -34.73 -21.26
C ALA A 414 4.47 -33.26 -21.24
N LEU A 415 4.32 -32.62 -22.41
CA LEU A 415 3.86 -31.23 -22.56
C LEU A 415 2.33 -31.08 -22.63
N ILE A 416 1.61 -32.20 -22.72
CA ILE A 416 0.16 -32.23 -22.69
C ILE A 416 -0.30 -32.16 -21.24
N HIS A 417 -1.09 -31.15 -20.90
CA HIS A 417 -1.57 -30.95 -19.54
C HIS A 417 -3.08 -31.20 -19.42
N ARG A 418 -3.53 -31.56 -18.22
CA ARG A 418 -4.98 -31.69 -17.92
C ARG A 418 -5.77 -30.43 -18.24
N ARG A 419 -5.13 -29.26 -18.13
CA ARG A 419 -5.70 -27.96 -18.48
C ARG A 419 -5.92 -27.76 -19.98
N ASP A 420 -5.55 -28.69 -20.86
CA ASP A 420 -5.78 -28.56 -22.31
C ASP A 420 -7.09 -29.25 -22.74
N LEU A 421 -7.66 -30.09 -21.86
CA LEU A 421 -8.89 -30.85 -22.16
C LEU A 421 -10.08 -29.96 -22.52
N TRP A 422 -10.14 -28.73 -22.01
CA TRP A 422 -11.24 -27.81 -22.32
C TRP A 422 -11.35 -27.47 -23.81
N LEU A 423 -10.26 -27.58 -24.58
CA LEU A 423 -10.27 -27.36 -26.03
C LEU A 423 -11.22 -28.32 -26.76
N GLY A 424 -11.55 -29.47 -26.15
CA GLY A 424 -12.48 -30.46 -26.72
C GLY A 424 -13.77 -30.69 -25.92
N LEU A 425 -13.90 -30.16 -24.69
CA LEU A 425 -15.04 -30.49 -23.80
C LEU A 425 -16.40 -30.07 -24.36
N ASP A 426 -16.45 -29.01 -25.15
CA ASP A 426 -17.68 -28.51 -25.78
C ASP A 426 -18.12 -29.33 -27.00
N LEU A 427 -17.25 -30.17 -27.58
CA LEU A 427 -17.57 -30.99 -28.75
C LEU A 427 -18.67 -32.01 -28.46
N VAL A 428 -18.68 -32.60 -27.26
CA VAL A 428 -19.69 -33.58 -26.84
C VAL A 428 -21.10 -32.96 -26.82
N PRO A 429 -21.39 -31.90 -26.03
CA PRO A 429 -22.66 -31.17 -26.13
C PRO A 429 -22.90 -30.58 -27.53
N GLY A 430 -21.84 -30.25 -28.28
CA GLY A 430 -21.91 -29.82 -29.67
C GLY A 430 -22.58 -30.83 -30.62
N VAL A 431 -22.38 -32.14 -30.40
CA VAL A 431 -23.08 -33.20 -31.18
C VAL A 431 -24.59 -33.11 -30.97
N PHE A 432 -25.02 -32.94 -29.71
CA PHE A 432 -26.44 -32.80 -29.37
C PHE A 432 -27.03 -31.52 -29.95
N LEU A 433 -26.25 -30.42 -29.93
CA LEU A 433 -26.67 -29.16 -30.53
C LEU A 433 -26.87 -29.33 -32.04
N ALA A 434 -25.91 -29.95 -32.74
CA ALA A 434 -26.00 -30.21 -34.17
C ALA A 434 -27.23 -31.06 -34.53
N ALA A 435 -27.47 -32.14 -33.78
CA ALA A 435 -28.62 -33.02 -33.97
C ALA A 435 -29.96 -32.31 -33.74
N LEU A 436 -30.06 -31.46 -32.70
CA LEU A 436 -31.29 -30.72 -32.38
C LEU A 436 -31.56 -29.62 -33.39
N VAL A 437 -30.57 -28.81 -33.74
CA VAL A 437 -30.70 -27.69 -34.70
C VAL A 437 -31.06 -28.22 -36.09
N GLY A 438 -30.45 -29.33 -36.52
CA GLY A 438 -30.73 -29.95 -37.82
C GLY A 438 -32.17 -30.47 -37.98
N ARG A 439 -32.88 -30.68 -36.86
CA ARG A 439 -34.28 -31.14 -36.82
C ARG A 439 -35.31 -30.00 -36.68
N LEU A 440 -34.87 -28.74 -36.57
CA LEU A 440 -35.78 -27.60 -36.45
C LEU A 440 -36.46 -27.28 -37.79
N GLN A 441 -37.79 -27.18 -37.78
CA GLN A 441 -38.58 -26.76 -38.93
C GLN A 441 -38.83 -25.25 -38.89
N VAL A 442 -38.14 -24.49 -39.76
CA VAL A 442 -38.23 -23.03 -39.86
C VAL A 442 -38.45 -22.61 -41.31
N LYS A 443 -39.36 -21.67 -41.57
CA LYS A 443 -39.65 -21.15 -42.91
C LYS A 443 -38.43 -20.38 -43.49
N SER A 444 -37.96 -20.78 -44.67
CA SER A 444 -36.68 -20.34 -45.28
C SER A 444 -36.52 -18.82 -45.42
N ARG A 445 -37.58 -18.08 -45.77
CA ARG A 445 -37.53 -16.62 -45.99
C ARG A 445 -37.29 -15.78 -44.73
N ARG A 446 -37.55 -16.32 -43.53
CA ARG A 446 -37.37 -15.59 -42.25
C ARG A 446 -35.98 -15.82 -41.62
N PHE A 447 -35.13 -16.62 -42.25
CA PHE A 447 -33.91 -17.14 -41.62
C PHE A 447 -32.62 -16.40 -42.01
N LEU A 448 -32.44 -16.01 -43.27
CA LEU A 448 -31.16 -15.47 -43.77
C LEU A 448 -30.79 -14.11 -43.15
N ARG A 449 -31.76 -13.19 -43.04
CA ARG A 449 -31.54 -11.85 -42.46
C ARG A 449 -31.09 -11.88 -40.99
N PRO A 450 -31.79 -12.58 -40.06
CA PRO A 450 -31.33 -12.65 -38.68
C PRO A 450 -30.00 -13.42 -38.54
N ALA A 451 -29.74 -14.42 -39.38
CA ALA A 451 -28.47 -15.15 -39.34
C ALA A 451 -27.28 -14.24 -39.73
N MET A 452 -27.42 -13.46 -40.79
CA MET A 452 -26.39 -12.52 -41.24
C MET A 452 -26.21 -11.36 -40.27
N ALA A 453 -27.31 -10.79 -39.75
CA ALA A 453 -27.28 -9.75 -38.73
C ALA A 453 -26.57 -10.21 -37.45
N MET A 454 -26.77 -11.46 -37.06
CA MET A 454 -26.19 -12.01 -35.84
C MET A 454 -24.69 -12.30 -35.99
N VAL A 455 -24.21 -12.72 -37.18
CA VAL A 455 -22.78 -12.81 -37.46
C VAL A 455 -22.14 -11.41 -37.50
N LEU A 456 -22.82 -10.41 -38.05
CA LEU A 456 -22.37 -9.01 -38.03
C LEU A 456 -22.38 -8.41 -36.61
N VAL A 457 -23.35 -8.74 -35.76
CA VAL A 457 -23.37 -8.32 -34.35
C VAL A 457 -22.25 -8.99 -33.56
N ALA A 458 -21.93 -10.26 -33.85
CA ALA A 458 -20.79 -10.94 -33.24
C ALA A 458 -19.45 -10.25 -33.57
N LEU A 459 -19.35 -9.59 -34.73
CA LEU A 459 -18.25 -8.71 -35.12
C LEU A 459 -18.27 -7.32 -34.47
N MET A 460 -19.26 -6.99 -33.64
CA MET A 460 -19.40 -5.67 -33.00
C MET A 460 -19.33 -5.74 -31.48
N ILE A 461 -19.08 -6.93 -30.90
CA ILE A 461 -18.94 -7.10 -29.45
C ILE A 461 -17.64 -6.43 -28.99
N PRO A 462 -17.69 -5.37 -28.17
CA PRO A 462 -16.49 -4.69 -27.70
C PRO A 462 -15.69 -5.60 -26.77
N GLY A 463 -14.38 -5.71 -27.00
CA GLY A 463 -13.47 -6.50 -26.16
C GLY A 463 -12.95 -7.80 -26.77
N LEU A 464 -13.25 -8.07 -28.05
CA LEU A 464 -12.52 -9.02 -28.88
C LEU A 464 -11.15 -8.47 -29.32
#